data_AF-A0A955IXC5-F1
#
_entry.id   AF-A0A955IXC5-F1
#
_cell.length_a   1.000
_cell.length_b   1.000
_cell.length_c   1.000
_cell.angle_alpha   90.00
_cell.angle_beta   90.00
_cell.angle_gamma   90.00
#
_symmetry.space_group_name_H-M   'P 1'
#
loop_
_entity.id
_entity.type
_entity.pdbx_description
1 polymer ?
#
loop_
_entity_poly.entity_id
_entity_poly.type
_entity_poly.pdbx_seq_one_letter_code
_entity_poly.pdbx_strand_id
1 'polypeptide(L)'
;MNRARIAALQYFVRPIRDFSEFREQVAGLVHTAADYDADLLVFPEYFTVQLLTLGDIRRPMDEQIRDLSRRVPDYLEVFESLARECGIHIVAGSIATADPSDPDKVYNESYFFAPDGTHETQGKINMTRFEKEAWRVSPRDTLKLFDTPMGRVAITICYDVEFPELCRAAALAGAVILVVPSYTDDRQGFLRVRYCAQARAIENQMFVVHSSTVGSLPMVPAVSLNYGQAAILTPSDFPFARDGILAEGIANQETMVIGEIALDVLRRNRQHGTVRPLRDGRAMKPPRIEEVQLATADGSGVPARPKRPRRRVVIRSLAPEHFAGVSEIAGLIYPDISPWDDEYLQSHLSVFPQGQFVAVEQGSGLVVGVCSGLVIDWDQQPDTSSWNALTAGGHYTNHDPINGSTLFAADVMVRPGFQGQGIGRRLYKRGRFDLARQLGLWRVVAGSRLRGYHRFADTLSAEEYAIEVVNGRRNDPTLSFQLHLGFRVTGVVGGYFGGDPESLGWAAVIEWLNDEVADAGDHERGDPRFVPGV
;
A
#
# COMPACT_ATOMS: atom_id res chain seq x y z
N MET A 1 24.35 -22.10 18.75
CA MET A 1 24.81 -21.09 17.79
C MET A 1 24.54 -19.67 18.31
N ASN A 2 25.39 -18.68 17.94
CA ASN A 2 25.25 -17.26 18.35
C ASN A 2 24.69 -16.35 17.26
N ARG A 3 24.99 -16.64 15.99
CA ARG A 3 24.46 -15.93 14.82
C ARG A 3 23.98 -16.95 13.81
N ALA A 4 22.95 -16.61 13.05
CA ALA A 4 22.45 -17.47 11.98
C ALA A 4 22.17 -16.61 10.74
N ARG A 5 22.51 -17.10 9.56
CA ARG A 5 22.21 -16.47 8.28
C ARG A 5 20.89 -17.01 7.75
N ILE A 6 19.95 -16.11 7.52
CA ILE A 6 18.57 -16.44 7.15
C ILE A 6 18.33 -15.96 5.72
N ALA A 7 17.73 -16.82 4.90
CA ALA A 7 17.24 -16.49 3.58
C ALA A 7 15.70 -16.58 3.55
N ALA A 8 15.05 -15.50 3.13
CA ALA A 8 13.60 -15.44 2.94
C ALA A 8 13.29 -15.24 1.46
N LEU A 9 12.49 -16.13 0.88
CA LEU A 9 12.11 -16.03 -0.53
C LEU A 9 10.88 -15.16 -0.73
N GLN A 10 10.99 -14.31 -1.74
CA GLN A 10 9.88 -13.69 -2.43
C GLN A 10 9.73 -14.41 -3.76
N TYR A 11 8.90 -15.45 -3.78
CA TYR A 11 8.87 -16.42 -4.87
C TYR A 11 7.90 -15.98 -5.96
N PHE A 12 8.37 -15.87 -7.20
CA PHE A 12 7.49 -15.54 -8.32
C PHE A 12 6.78 -16.80 -8.83
N VAL A 13 5.48 -16.88 -8.63
CA VAL A 13 4.69 -18.04 -9.08
C VAL A 13 4.51 -17.95 -10.60
N ARG A 14 4.88 -19.00 -11.34
CA ARG A 14 4.80 -19.03 -12.81
C ARG A 14 4.40 -20.42 -13.33
N PRO A 15 3.81 -20.53 -14.53
CA PRO A 15 3.41 -21.82 -15.08
C PRO A 15 4.62 -22.72 -15.30
N ILE A 16 4.41 -24.02 -15.12
CA ILE A 16 5.39 -25.07 -15.41
C ILE A 16 4.82 -26.07 -16.42
N ARG A 17 5.70 -26.65 -17.23
CA ARG A 17 5.39 -27.63 -18.28
C ARG A 17 5.35 -29.05 -17.75
N ASP A 18 6.22 -29.36 -16.79
CA ASP A 18 6.33 -30.65 -16.12
C ASP A 18 6.90 -30.48 -14.71
N PHE A 19 7.01 -31.58 -13.97
CA PHE A 19 7.53 -31.58 -12.60
C PHE A 19 9.05 -31.32 -12.54
N SER A 20 9.80 -31.57 -13.62
CA SER A 20 11.24 -31.31 -13.67
C SER A 20 11.51 -29.80 -13.56
N GLU A 21 10.70 -28.98 -14.22
CA GLU A 21 10.84 -27.52 -14.11
C GLU A 21 10.62 -27.02 -12.68
N PHE A 22 9.64 -27.58 -11.95
CA PHE A 22 9.46 -27.27 -10.54
C PHE A 22 10.70 -27.63 -9.73
N ARG A 23 11.25 -28.84 -9.94
CA ARG A 23 12.46 -29.32 -9.28
C ARG A 23 13.66 -28.41 -9.58
N GLU A 24 13.88 -28.04 -10.83
CA GLU A 24 14.98 -27.17 -11.27
C GLU A 24 14.89 -25.77 -10.66
N GLN A 25 13.69 -25.17 -10.64
CA GLN A 25 13.47 -23.87 -10.01
C GLN A 25 13.76 -23.91 -8.50
N VAL A 26 13.25 -24.92 -7.80
CA VAL A 26 13.49 -25.10 -6.36
C VAL A 26 14.97 -25.36 -6.07
N ALA A 27 15.60 -26.27 -6.82
CA ALA A 27 17.02 -26.60 -6.68
C ALA A 27 17.91 -25.36 -6.88
N GLY A 28 17.68 -24.58 -7.93
CA GLY A 28 18.45 -23.35 -8.17
C GLY A 28 18.37 -22.35 -7.02
N LEU A 29 17.19 -22.19 -6.40
CA LEU A 29 17.01 -21.32 -5.24
C LEU A 29 17.66 -21.88 -3.98
N VAL A 30 17.59 -23.20 -3.75
CA VAL A 30 18.25 -23.85 -2.61
C VAL A 30 19.77 -23.76 -2.74
N HIS A 31 20.32 -24.04 -3.93
CA HIS A 31 21.75 -23.91 -4.22
C HIS A 31 22.22 -22.46 -4.02
N THR A 32 21.44 -21.49 -4.50
CA THR A 32 21.75 -20.08 -4.26
C THR A 32 21.80 -19.77 -2.76
N ALA A 33 20.83 -20.23 -1.96
CA ALA A 33 20.88 -20.01 -0.52
C ALA A 33 22.11 -20.66 0.14
N ALA A 34 22.49 -21.86 -0.32
CA ALA A 34 23.68 -22.56 0.15
C ALA A 34 24.99 -21.84 -0.23
N ASP A 35 25.09 -21.30 -1.46
CA ASP A 35 26.24 -20.51 -1.94
C ASP A 35 26.46 -19.24 -1.10
N TYR A 36 25.39 -18.71 -0.50
CA TYR A 36 25.45 -17.59 0.43
C TYR A 36 25.56 -18.03 1.90
N ASP A 37 25.89 -19.29 2.18
CA ASP A 37 26.01 -19.90 3.52
C ASP A 37 24.77 -19.68 4.41
N ALA A 38 23.56 -19.78 3.85
CA ALA A 38 22.34 -19.66 4.65
C ALA A 38 22.18 -20.87 5.58
N ASP A 39 21.94 -20.61 6.87
CA ASP A 39 21.60 -21.65 7.85
C ASP A 39 20.15 -22.11 7.71
N LEU A 40 19.25 -21.21 7.28
CA LEU A 40 17.82 -21.43 7.09
C LEU A 40 17.30 -20.73 5.82
N LEU A 41 16.61 -21.48 4.97
CA LEU A 41 15.84 -20.97 3.82
C LEU A 41 14.34 -21.11 4.05
N VAL A 42 13.57 -20.07 3.74
CA VAL A 42 12.11 -20.06 3.87
C VAL A 42 11.43 -19.79 2.52
N PHE A 43 10.59 -20.71 2.08
CA PHE A 43 9.68 -20.57 0.94
C PHE A 43 8.29 -20.08 1.39
N PRO A 44 7.50 -19.46 0.48
CA PRO A 44 6.16 -18.95 0.82
C PRO A 44 5.09 -20.02 0.98
N GLU A 45 3.97 -19.63 1.59
CA GLU A 45 2.77 -20.47 1.63
C GLU A 45 2.28 -20.72 0.20
N TYR A 46 1.83 -21.95 -0.05
CA TYR A 46 1.17 -22.33 -1.31
C TYR A 46 1.94 -21.99 -2.59
N PHE A 47 3.26 -21.75 -2.56
CA PHE A 47 4.03 -21.58 -3.80
C PHE A 47 3.91 -22.81 -4.73
N THR A 48 3.55 -23.97 -4.17
CA THR A 48 3.26 -25.23 -4.89
C THR A 48 2.00 -25.19 -5.75
N VAL A 49 1.17 -24.16 -5.66
CA VAL A 49 -0.03 -24.01 -6.52
C VAL A 49 0.29 -23.96 -8.01
N GLN A 50 1.53 -23.63 -8.40
CA GLN A 50 1.95 -23.77 -9.79
C GLN A 50 1.92 -25.22 -10.30
N LEU A 51 1.99 -26.22 -9.41
CA LEU A 51 1.80 -27.63 -9.79
C LEU A 51 0.40 -27.90 -10.35
N LEU A 52 -0.59 -27.04 -10.07
CA LEU A 52 -1.92 -27.13 -10.68
C LEU A 52 -1.89 -26.93 -12.19
N THR A 53 -0.89 -26.25 -12.74
CA THR A 53 -0.76 -26.07 -14.21
C THR A 53 -0.48 -27.37 -14.95
N LEU A 54 -0.11 -28.44 -14.24
CA LEU A 54 0.09 -29.77 -14.80
C LEU A 54 -1.23 -30.57 -14.92
N GLY A 55 -2.33 -30.07 -14.33
CA GLY A 55 -3.64 -30.72 -14.33
C GLY A 55 -4.71 -29.95 -15.13
N ASP A 56 -5.97 -30.40 -15.04
CA ASP A 56 -7.11 -29.68 -15.65
C ASP A 56 -7.60 -28.54 -14.74
N ILE A 57 -7.07 -27.35 -15.00
CA ILE A 57 -7.38 -26.09 -14.29
C ILE A 57 -8.83 -25.59 -14.46
N ARG A 58 -9.65 -26.26 -15.28
CA ARG A 58 -11.08 -25.93 -15.46
C ARG A 58 -12.00 -26.62 -14.45
N ARG A 59 -11.47 -27.60 -13.69
CA ARG A 59 -12.23 -28.33 -12.65
C ARG A 59 -12.56 -27.43 -11.45
N PRO A 60 -13.52 -27.81 -10.60
CA PRO A 60 -13.78 -27.10 -9.34
C PRO A 60 -12.52 -26.93 -8.48
N MET A 61 -12.45 -25.81 -7.76
CA MET A 61 -11.21 -25.43 -7.06
C MET A 61 -10.83 -26.38 -5.92
N ASP A 62 -11.82 -26.85 -5.17
CA ASP A 62 -11.60 -27.84 -4.13
C ASP A 62 -10.97 -29.11 -4.72
N GLU A 63 -11.47 -29.62 -5.84
CA GLU A 63 -10.89 -30.77 -6.53
C GLU A 63 -9.43 -30.53 -6.97
N GLN A 64 -9.13 -29.37 -7.54
CA GLN A 64 -7.76 -29.01 -7.92
C GLN A 64 -6.82 -29.01 -6.71
N ILE A 65 -7.25 -28.42 -5.58
CA ILE A 65 -6.47 -28.41 -4.35
C ILE A 65 -6.24 -29.83 -3.80
N ARG A 66 -7.17 -30.77 -3.98
CA ARG A 66 -6.93 -32.19 -3.60
C ARG A 66 -5.87 -32.82 -4.48
N ASP A 67 -5.77 -32.44 -5.76
CA ASP A 67 -4.75 -33.02 -6.66
C ASP A 67 -3.32 -32.66 -6.21
N LEU A 68 -3.11 -31.53 -5.51
CA LEU A 68 -1.82 -31.19 -4.90
C LEU A 68 -1.38 -32.22 -3.85
N SER A 69 -2.31 -32.82 -3.10
CA SER A 69 -1.97 -33.82 -2.08
C SER A 69 -1.31 -35.06 -2.67
N ARG A 70 -1.61 -35.38 -3.94
CA ARG A 70 -0.98 -36.50 -4.66
C ARG A 70 0.47 -36.21 -5.03
N ARG A 71 0.90 -34.94 -5.02
CA ARG A 71 2.27 -34.51 -5.31
C ARG A 71 3.15 -34.44 -4.07
N VAL A 72 2.60 -34.67 -2.87
CA VAL A 72 3.37 -34.64 -1.61
C VAL A 72 4.59 -35.57 -1.64
N PRO A 73 4.52 -36.83 -2.14
CA PRO A 73 5.71 -37.68 -2.20
C PRO A 73 6.83 -37.11 -3.08
N ASP A 74 6.49 -36.62 -4.28
CA ASP A 74 7.46 -36.02 -5.20
C ASP A 74 8.08 -34.75 -4.59
N TYR A 75 7.25 -33.93 -3.94
CA TYR A 75 7.66 -32.73 -3.23
C TYR A 75 8.60 -33.02 -2.06
N LEU A 76 8.30 -34.04 -1.25
CA LEU A 76 9.15 -34.49 -0.16
C LEU A 76 10.52 -34.91 -0.69
N GLU A 77 10.56 -35.78 -1.70
CA GLU A 77 11.81 -36.26 -2.29
C GLU A 77 12.74 -35.11 -2.72
N VAL A 78 12.19 -34.09 -3.37
CA VAL A 78 12.94 -32.89 -3.80
C VAL A 78 13.60 -32.20 -2.61
N PHE A 79 12.81 -31.85 -1.59
CA PHE A 79 13.33 -31.06 -0.47
C PHE A 79 14.21 -31.86 0.48
N GLU A 80 13.94 -33.16 0.67
CA GLU A 80 14.83 -34.04 1.44
C GLU A 80 16.21 -34.18 0.77
N SER A 81 16.23 -34.34 -0.56
CA SER A 81 17.48 -34.43 -1.31
C SER A 81 18.26 -33.13 -1.21
N LEU A 82 17.61 -31.99 -1.47
CA LEU A 82 18.26 -30.68 -1.45
C LEU A 82 18.75 -30.28 -0.05
N ALA A 83 17.99 -30.60 1.00
CA ALA A 83 18.43 -30.33 2.37
C ALA A 83 19.69 -31.13 2.73
N ARG A 84 19.78 -32.42 2.32
CA ARG A 84 20.97 -33.26 2.50
C ARG A 84 22.16 -32.78 1.69
N GLU A 85 21.93 -32.48 0.42
CA GLU A 85 22.96 -32.07 -0.52
C GLU A 85 23.61 -30.75 -0.09
N CYS A 86 22.79 -29.76 0.29
CA CYS A 86 23.26 -28.43 0.67
C CYS A 86 23.60 -28.30 2.15
N GLY A 87 23.17 -29.25 3.01
CA GLY A 87 23.40 -29.19 4.44
C GLY A 87 22.68 -28.04 5.15
N ILE A 88 21.52 -27.61 4.64
CA ILE A 88 20.78 -26.43 5.15
C ILE A 88 19.42 -26.82 5.76
N HIS A 89 18.91 -25.97 6.65
CA HIS A 89 17.53 -26.05 7.12
C HIS A 89 16.59 -25.40 6.09
N ILE A 90 15.45 -26.04 5.79
CA ILE A 90 14.49 -25.51 4.81
C ILE A 90 13.08 -25.55 5.38
N VAL A 91 12.45 -24.37 5.56
CA VAL A 91 10.99 -24.28 5.65
C VAL A 91 10.47 -24.16 4.23
N ALA A 92 9.99 -25.28 3.70
CA ALA A 92 9.66 -25.45 2.29
C ALA A 92 8.27 -24.90 1.94
N GLY A 93 7.87 -23.78 2.53
CA GLY A 93 6.58 -23.18 2.21
C GLY A 93 5.44 -24.07 2.68
N SER A 94 4.37 -24.18 1.90
CA SER A 94 3.30 -25.13 2.22
C SER A 94 2.66 -25.76 0.99
N ILE A 95 2.06 -26.94 1.20
CA ILE A 95 1.32 -27.71 0.21
C ILE A 95 0.03 -28.24 0.84
N ALA A 96 -1.00 -28.46 0.03
CA ALA A 96 -2.19 -29.15 0.50
C ALA A 96 -1.91 -30.65 0.68
N THR A 97 -2.14 -31.18 1.89
CA THR A 97 -1.87 -32.57 2.26
C THR A 97 -3.14 -33.25 2.74
N ALA A 98 -3.43 -34.44 2.22
CA ALA A 98 -4.61 -35.21 2.63
C ALA A 98 -4.39 -35.90 3.99
N ASP A 99 -5.46 -36.08 4.76
CA ASP A 99 -5.43 -36.88 5.97
C ASP A 99 -5.16 -38.35 5.61
N PRO A 100 -4.20 -39.02 6.25
CA PRO A 100 -3.96 -40.45 6.00
C PRO A 100 -5.19 -41.33 6.27
N SER A 101 -6.10 -40.89 7.13
CA SER A 101 -7.34 -41.60 7.48
C SER A 101 -8.55 -41.19 6.64
N ASP A 102 -8.49 -40.05 5.95
CA ASP A 102 -9.59 -39.50 5.14
C ASP A 102 -9.04 -38.64 3.99
N PRO A 103 -8.91 -39.20 2.77
CA PRO A 103 -8.37 -38.49 1.61
C PRO A 103 -9.15 -37.23 1.19
N ASP A 104 -10.44 -37.11 1.58
CA ASP A 104 -11.27 -35.95 1.25
C ASP A 104 -10.99 -34.76 2.18
N LYS A 105 -10.41 -35.05 3.34
CA LYS A 105 -9.99 -34.06 4.34
C LYS A 105 -8.55 -33.64 4.08
N VAL A 106 -8.35 -32.42 3.60
CA VAL A 106 -7.02 -31.85 3.34
C VAL A 106 -6.68 -30.74 4.31
N TYR A 107 -5.39 -30.54 4.54
CA TYR A 107 -4.80 -29.51 5.40
C TYR A 107 -3.78 -28.68 4.61
N ASN A 108 -3.55 -27.45 5.05
CA ASN A 108 -2.42 -26.64 4.60
C ASN A 108 -1.22 -26.93 5.50
N GLU A 109 -0.24 -27.70 5.01
CA GLU A 109 0.90 -28.17 5.80
C GLU A 109 2.20 -27.49 5.32
N SER A 110 2.91 -26.85 6.25
CA SER A 110 4.26 -26.34 6.03
C SER A 110 5.29 -27.34 6.51
N TYR A 111 6.18 -27.77 5.62
CA TYR A 111 7.23 -28.74 5.92
C TYR A 111 8.53 -28.05 6.32
N PHE A 112 9.16 -28.56 7.37
CA PHE A 112 10.46 -28.13 7.83
C PHE A 112 11.45 -29.29 7.76
N PHE A 113 12.40 -29.19 6.83
CA PHE A 113 13.51 -30.11 6.61
C PHE A 113 14.77 -29.70 7.39
N ALA A 114 15.41 -30.68 8.03
CA ALA A 114 16.72 -30.56 8.63
C ALA A 114 17.84 -30.92 7.61
N PRO A 115 19.10 -30.53 7.87
CA PRO A 115 20.24 -30.80 6.99
C PRO A 115 20.52 -32.28 6.69
N ASP A 116 19.98 -33.22 7.47
CA ASP A 116 20.11 -34.66 7.20
C ASP A 116 18.95 -35.21 6.33
N GLY A 117 18.04 -34.34 5.91
CA GLY A 117 16.86 -34.65 5.12
C GLY A 117 15.69 -35.19 5.94
N THR A 118 15.79 -35.27 7.27
CA THR A 118 14.61 -35.53 8.11
C THR A 118 13.68 -34.31 8.11
N HIS A 119 12.38 -34.53 8.31
CA HIS A 119 11.41 -33.45 8.26
C HIS A 119 10.23 -33.65 9.21
N GLU A 120 9.60 -32.54 9.55
CA GLU A 120 8.33 -32.47 10.30
C GLU A 120 7.43 -31.40 9.69
N THR A 121 6.14 -31.39 10.05
CA THR A 121 5.19 -30.39 9.54
C THR A 121 4.58 -29.52 10.63
N GLN A 122 4.25 -28.27 10.27
CA GLN A 122 3.27 -27.45 10.96
C GLN A 122 2.06 -27.25 10.05
N GLY A 123 0.89 -27.72 10.46
CA GLY A 123 -0.35 -27.42 9.74
C GLY A 123 -0.97 -26.10 10.19
N LYS A 124 -1.65 -25.43 9.26
CA LYS A 124 -2.32 -24.16 9.50
C LYS A 124 -3.46 -24.33 10.50
N ILE A 125 -3.53 -23.43 11.49
CA ILE A 125 -4.51 -23.54 12.59
C ILE A 125 -5.74 -22.69 12.29
N ASN A 126 -5.54 -21.48 11.76
CA ASN A 126 -6.60 -20.53 11.45
C ASN A 126 -6.80 -20.43 9.94
N MET A 127 -7.95 -20.90 9.46
CA MET A 127 -8.27 -20.87 8.04
C MET A 127 -8.86 -19.52 7.63
N THR A 128 -8.46 -19.03 6.47
CA THR A 128 -9.15 -17.92 5.80
C THR A 128 -10.51 -18.37 5.27
N ARG A 129 -11.37 -17.40 4.92
CA ARG A 129 -12.69 -17.69 4.36
C ARG A 129 -12.61 -18.51 3.07
N PHE A 130 -11.73 -18.15 2.14
CA PHE A 130 -11.65 -18.86 0.85
C PHE A 130 -11.12 -20.29 1.03
N GLU A 131 -10.12 -20.50 1.89
CA GLU A 131 -9.61 -21.85 2.18
C GLU A 131 -10.72 -22.74 2.75
N LYS A 132 -11.55 -22.21 3.65
CA LYS A 132 -12.64 -22.97 4.28
C LYS A 132 -13.84 -23.16 3.36
N GLU A 133 -14.31 -22.09 2.72
CA GLU A 133 -15.58 -22.03 1.99
C GLU A 133 -15.44 -22.56 0.55
N ALA A 134 -14.35 -22.20 -0.14
CA ALA A 134 -14.14 -22.54 -1.55
C ALA A 134 -13.21 -23.74 -1.74
N TRP A 135 -12.09 -23.78 -1.00
CA TRP A 135 -11.11 -24.87 -1.15
C TRP A 135 -11.37 -26.03 -0.21
N ARG A 136 -12.29 -25.90 0.76
CA ARG A 136 -12.63 -26.94 1.74
C ARG A 136 -11.42 -27.50 2.50
N VAL A 137 -10.44 -26.66 2.82
CA VAL A 137 -9.26 -27.02 3.61
C VAL A 137 -9.60 -26.96 5.10
N SER A 138 -9.21 -28.00 5.83
CA SER A 138 -9.46 -28.13 7.27
C SER A 138 -8.33 -27.52 8.10
N PRO A 139 -8.63 -26.96 9.29
CA PRO A 139 -7.60 -26.51 10.23
C PRO A 139 -6.95 -27.70 10.96
N ARG A 140 -5.71 -27.49 11.40
CA ARG A 140 -5.11 -28.20 12.55
C ARG A 140 -5.40 -27.45 13.85
N ASP A 141 -5.10 -28.07 14.97
CA ASP A 141 -5.36 -27.52 16.31
C ASP A 141 -4.10 -27.42 17.19
N THR A 142 -2.94 -27.80 16.65
CA THR A 142 -1.69 -27.97 17.40
C THR A 142 -0.58 -27.11 16.82
N LEU A 143 0.03 -26.28 17.68
CA LEU A 143 1.26 -25.55 17.38
C LEU A 143 2.46 -26.39 17.82
N LYS A 144 3.38 -26.65 16.89
CA LYS A 144 4.66 -27.33 17.14
C LYS A 144 5.81 -26.32 17.26
N LEU A 145 6.84 -26.72 17.99
CA LEU A 145 8.13 -26.03 18.05
C LEU A 145 9.20 -26.96 17.52
N PHE A 146 10.10 -26.42 16.71
CA PHE A 146 11.19 -27.15 16.09
C PHE A 146 12.50 -26.77 16.77
N ASP A 147 13.15 -27.73 17.42
CA ASP A 147 14.45 -27.52 18.06
C ASP A 147 15.55 -27.60 16.99
N THR A 148 16.32 -26.51 16.83
CA THR A 148 17.41 -26.40 15.84
C THR A 148 18.69 -25.86 16.48
N PRO A 149 19.87 -25.95 15.84
CA PRO A 149 21.09 -25.30 16.32
C PRO A 149 20.97 -23.77 16.50
N MET A 150 20.05 -23.14 15.77
CA MET A 150 19.70 -21.71 15.83
C MET A 150 18.76 -21.38 17.01
N GLY A 151 18.25 -22.40 17.70
CA GLY A 151 17.24 -22.29 18.75
C GLY A 151 15.87 -22.78 18.29
N ARG A 152 14.85 -22.58 19.13
CA ARG A 152 13.49 -22.98 18.81
C ARG A 152 12.88 -22.11 17.73
N VAL A 153 12.36 -22.75 16.70
CA VAL A 153 11.64 -22.15 15.59
C VAL A 153 10.16 -22.50 15.73
N ALA A 154 9.28 -21.53 15.44
CA ALA A 154 7.86 -21.75 15.28
C ALA A 154 7.44 -21.34 13.86
N ILE A 155 6.41 -21.98 13.31
CA ILE A 155 5.84 -21.62 12.01
C ILE A 155 4.40 -21.19 12.24
N THR A 156 4.01 -20.04 11.70
CA THR A 156 2.63 -19.56 11.68
C THR A 156 2.28 -19.21 10.24
N ILE A 157 1.44 -20.02 9.61
CA ILE A 157 1.16 -19.92 8.18
C ILE A 157 0.18 -18.77 7.95
N CYS A 158 0.67 -17.71 7.31
CA CYS A 158 -0.12 -16.59 6.82
C CYS A 158 -1.07 -16.01 7.86
N TYR A 159 -2.37 -16.33 7.75
CA TYR A 159 -3.42 -15.85 8.62
C TYR A 159 -3.17 -16.16 10.11
N ASP A 160 -2.45 -17.24 10.43
CA ASP A 160 -2.07 -17.58 11.81
C ASP A 160 -1.30 -16.45 12.52
N VAL A 161 -0.52 -15.64 11.81
CA VAL A 161 0.25 -14.55 12.42
C VAL A 161 -0.65 -13.43 12.95
N GLU A 162 -1.88 -13.31 12.45
CA GLU A 162 -2.85 -12.30 12.88
C GLU A 162 -3.37 -12.57 14.29
N PHE A 163 -3.21 -13.81 14.80
CA PHE A 163 -3.65 -14.24 16.13
C PHE A 163 -2.50 -14.12 17.14
N PRO A 164 -2.47 -13.06 17.97
CA PRO A 164 -1.36 -12.79 18.88
C PRO A 164 -1.12 -13.92 19.90
N GLU A 165 -2.16 -14.63 20.32
CA GLU A 165 -2.11 -15.69 21.33
C GLU A 165 -1.23 -16.86 20.88
N LEU A 166 -1.31 -17.22 19.60
CA LEU A 166 -0.53 -18.31 19.02
C LEU A 166 0.96 -17.99 19.03
N CYS A 167 1.32 -16.79 18.55
CA CYS A 167 2.69 -16.31 18.51
C CYS A 167 3.25 -16.07 19.92
N ARG A 168 2.40 -15.61 20.84
CA ARG A 168 2.74 -15.46 22.27
C ARG A 168 3.04 -16.82 22.90
N ALA A 169 2.21 -17.84 22.64
CA ALA A 169 2.43 -19.19 23.15
C ALA A 169 3.78 -19.75 22.67
N ALA A 170 4.10 -19.59 21.38
CA ALA A 170 5.39 -19.98 20.82
C ALA A 170 6.58 -19.32 21.56
N ALA A 171 6.51 -18.00 21.76
CA ALA A 171 7.57 -17.24 22.42
C ALA A 171 7.71 -17.60 23.91
N LEU A 172 6.60 -17.85 24.60
CA LEU A 172 6.59 -18.32 25.99
C LEU A 172 7.24 -19.70 26.12
N ALA A 173 6.98 -20.59 25.16
CA ALA A 173 7.59 -21.91 25.04
C ALA A 173 9.04 -21.88 24.51
N GLY A 174 9.61 -20.68 24.30
CA GLY A 174 11.03 -20.47 24.08
C GLY A 174 11.43 -20.24 22.61
N ALA A 175 10.47 -20.10 21.68
CA ALA A 175 10.79 -19.77 20.30
C ALA A 175 11.55 -18.44 20.21
N VAL A 176 12.58 -18.43 19.36
CA VAL A 176 13.43 -17.26 19.08
C VAL A 176 13.31 -16.80 17.63
N ILE A 177 12.88 -17.69 16.74
CA ILE A 177 12.57 -17.42 15.34
C ILE A 177 11.12 -17.81 15.10
N LEU A 178 10.36 -16.92 14.48
CA LEU A 178 9.02 -17.18 13.97
C LEU A 178 9.06 -17.11 12.44
N VAL A 179 8.62 -18.14 11.77
CA VAL A 179 8.57 -18.21 10.31
C VAL A 179 7.13 -18.01 9.86
N VAL A 180 6.93 -17.09 8.93
CA VAL A 180 5.62 -16.66 8.41
C VAL A 180 5.63 -16.84 6.89
N PRO A 181 5.42 -18.07 6.39
CA PRO A 181 5.14 -18.27 4.97
C PRO A 181 3.74 -17.72 4.67
N SER A 182 3.57 -16.94 3.61
CA SER A 182 2.29 -16.30 3.31
C SER A 182 1.98 -16.20 1.82
N TYR A 183 0.69 -16.28 1.53
CA TYR A 183 0.09 -16.13 0.21
C TYR A 183 -1.04 -15.08 0.30
N THR A 184 -0.97 -14.01 -0.49
CA THR A 184 -1.96 -12.93 -0.49
C THR A 184 -2.17 -12.31 -1.87
N ASP A 185 -3.43 -12.05 -2.23
CA ASP A 185 -3.79 -11.57 -3.58
C ASP A 185 -3.45 -10.09 -3.82
N ASP A 186 -3.60 -9.25 -2.78
CA ASP A 186 -3.45 -7.80 -2.89
C ASP A 186 -2.61 -7.19 -1.76
N ARG A 187 -2.34 -5.89 -1.90
CA ARG A 187 -1.51 -5.15 -0.96
C ARG A 187 -2.14 -5.07 0.43
N GLN A 188 -3.47 -5.02 0.55
CA GLN A 188 -4.19 -4.87 1.82
C GLN A 188 -4.09 -6.17 2.63
N GLY A 189 -4.27 -7.31 1.96
CA GLY A 189 -4.03 -8.64 2.51
C GLY A 189 -2.59 -8.80 2.96
N PHE A 190 -1.64 -8.48 2.08
CA PHE A 190 -0.21 -8.52 2.40
C PHE A 190 0.13 -7.68 3.64
N LEU A 191 -0.35 -6.42 3.69
CA LEU A 191 -0.04 -5.52 4.79
C LEU A 191 -0.61 -5.99 6.14
N ARG A 192 -1.76 -6.67 6.17
CA ARG A 192 -2.25 -7.27 7.41
C ARG A 192 -1.26 -8.29 7.97
N VAL A 193 -0.83 -9.23 7.14
CA VAL A 193 0.15 -10.25 7.52
C VAL A 193 1.48 -9.58 7.92
N ARG A 194 1.99 -8.66 7.09
CA ARG A 194 3.25 -7.93 7.31
C ARG A 194 3.26 -7.16 8.62
N TYR A 195 2.21 -6.40 8.92
CA TYR A 195 2.15 -5.59 10.15
C TYR A 195 1.94 -6.46 11.39
N CYS A 196 1.17 -7.54 11.29
CA CYS A 196 1.07 -8.51 12.38
C CYS A 196 2.42 -9.19 12.63
N ALA A 197 3.13 -9.64 11.60
CA ALA A 197 4.47 -10.20 11.72
C ALA A 197 5.46 -9.23 12.39
N GLN A 198 5.43 -7.94 12.03
CA GLN A 198 6.21 -6.90 12.69
C GLN A 198 5.86 -6.77 14.17
N ALA A 199 4.56 -6.75 14.50
CA ALA A 199 4.11 -6.72 15.88
C ALA A 199 4.61 -7.95 16.66
N ARG A 200 4.61 -9.15 16.04
CA ARG A 200 5.11 -10.38 16.67
C ARG A 200 6.60 -10.31 16.96
N ALA A 201 7.40 -9.71 16.07
CA ALA A 201 8.83 -9.52 16.30
C ALA A 201 9.08 -8.68 17.57
N ILE A 202 8.32 -7.59 17.71
CA ILE A 202 8.45 -6.62 18.80
C ILE A 202 7.90 -7.17 20.12
N GLU A 203 6.62 -7.56 20.17
CA GLU A 203 5.93 -7.87 21.44
C GLU A 203 6.39 -9.18 22.07
N ASN A 204 6.89 -10.10 21.25
CA ASN A 204 7.38 -11.41 21.67
C ASN A 204 8.91 -11.48 21.72
N GLN A 205 9.60 -10.42 21.29
CA GLN A 205 11.06 -10.36 21.19
C GLN A 205 11.59 -11.61 20.45
N MET A 206 11.16 -11.78 19.20
CA MET A 206 11.58 -12.86 18.29
C MET A 206 12.10 -12.24 16.99
N PHE A 207 13.00 -12.94 16.28
CA PHE A 207 13.20 -12.66 14.86
C PHE A 207 12.03 -13.25 14.08
N VAL A 208 11.53 -12.52 13.08
CA VAL A 208 10.41 -13.00 12.25
C VAL A 208 10.83 -13.04 10.79
N VAL A 209 10.67 -14.18 10.14
CA VAL A 209 11.04 -14.41 8.74
C VAL A 209 9.76 -14.47 7.93
N HIS A 210 9.49 -13.42 7.16
CA HIS A 210 8.30 -13.31 6.33
C HIS A 210 8.66 -13.64 4.87
N SER A 211 8.05 -14.68 4.33
CA SER A 211 8.25 -15.14 2.95
C SER A 211 6.91 -15.13 2.22
N SER A 212 6.86 -14.54 1.03
CA SER A 212 5.60 -14.31 0.31
C SER A 212 5.70 -14.65 -1.18
N THR A 213 4.58 -15.09 -1.76
CA THR A 213 4.45 -15.24 -3.21
C THR A 213 4.31 -13.88 -3.89
N VAL A 214 4.79 -13.79 -5.13
CA VAL A 214 4.58 -12.66 -6.05
C VAL A 214 4.26 -13.16 -7.45
N GLY A 215 3.85 -12.25 -8.33
CA GLY A 215 3.47 -12.58 -9.70
C GLY A 215 2.00 -13.04 -9.81
N SER A 216 1.67 -13.73 -10.89
CA SER A 216 0.30 -14.12 -11.18
C SER A 216 0.29 -15.41 -12.00
N LEU A 217 -0.71 -16.26 -11.77
CA LEU A 217 -1.06 -17.38 -12.64
C LEU A 217 -2.48 -17.15 -13.19
N PRO A 218 -2.66 -16.32 -14.23
CA PRO A 218 -4.00 -15.98 -14.73
C PRO A 218 -4.84 -17.19 -15.17
N MET A 219 -4.18 -18.28 -15.55
CA MET A 219 -4.83 -19.53 -15.93
C MET A 219 -5.29 -20.39 -14.74
N VAL A 220 -4.79 -20.16 -13.54
CA VAL A 220 -5.19 -20.90 -12.33
C VAL A 220 -6.09 -19.99 -11.49
N PRO A 221 -7.42 -20.20 -11.46
CA PRO A 221 -8.31 -19.28 -10.76
C PRO A 221 -8.04 -19.20 -9.24
N ALA A 222 -7.36 -20.19 -8.65
CA ALA A 222 -6.90 -20.14 -7.27
C ALA A 222 -5.84 -19.07 -7.02
N VAL A 223 -5.15 -18.61 -8.08
CA VAL A 223 -3.90 -17.83 -8.00
C VAL A 223 -3.88 -16.73 -9.05
N SER A 224 -4.98 -15.97 -9.11
CA SER A 224 -5.15 -14.94 -10.14
C SER A 224 -4.13 -13.80 -9.99
N LEU A 225 -3.84 -13.36 -8.77
CA LEU A 225 -2.89 -12.29 -8.45
C LEU A 225 -2.15 -12.63 -7.15
N ASN A 226 -0.90 -12.18 -7.02
CA ASN A 226 -0.16 -12.22 -5.76
C ASN A 226 0.49 -10.85 -5.52
N TYR A 227 0.47 -10.44 -4.26
CA TYR A 227 1.24 -9.32 -3.77
C TYR A 227 2.12 -9.78 -2.61
N GLY A 228 3.41 -9.43 -2.67
CA GLY A 228 4.38 -9.89 -1.68
C GLY A 228 5.60 -9.01 -1.58
N GLN A 229 6.21 -9.07 -0.40
CA GLN A 229 7.53 -8.52 -0.12
C GLN A 229 8.18 -9.37 0.99
N ALA A 230 9.21 -10.15 0.66
CA ALA A 230 9.91 -10.95 1.67
C ALA A 230 10.76 -10.04 2.58
N ALA A 231 10.93 -10.46 3.84
CA ALA A 231 11.67 -9.68 4.81
C ALA A 231 12.07 -10.46 6.06
N ILE A 232 13.15 -9.99 6.68
CA ILE A 232 13.65 -10.46 7.97
C ILE A 232 13.46 -9.33 8.98
N LEU A 233 12.64 -9.59 10.00
CA LEU A 233 12.23 -8.63 10.99
C LEU A 233 12.93 -8.88 12.32
N THR A 234 13.21 -7.80 13.02
CA THR A 234 13.87 -7.83 14.32
C THR A 234 12.94 -7.29 15.39
N PRO A 235 13.20 -7.60 16.67
CA PRO A 235 12.68 -6.78 17.75
C PRO A 235 13.09 -5.31 17.55
N SER A 236 12.36 -4.39 18.19
CA SER A 236 12.66 -2.96 18.16
C SER A 236 13.22 -2.53 19.51
N ASP A 237 14.55 -2.52 19.61
CA ASP A 237 15.34 -2.05 20.76
C ASP A 237 16.73 -1.63 20.25
N PHE A 238 17.50 -0.90 21.04
CA PHE A 238 18.79 -0.31 20.63
C PHE A 238 19.76 -1.27 19.90
N PRO A 239 19.89 -2.55 20.30
CA PRO A 239 20.82 -3.48 19.62
C PRO A 239 20.37 -3.99 18.24
N PHE A 240 19.14 -3.70 17.80
CA PHE A 240 18.57 -4.24 16.56
C PHE A 240 18.51 -3.19 15.44
N ALA A 241 18.02 -3.60 14.27
CA ALA A 241 17.85 -2.69 13.14
C ALA A 241 16.96 -1.51 13.51
N ARG A 242 17.36 -0.31 13.07
CA ARG A 242 16.71 0.97 13.42
C ARG A 242 15.21 0.94 13.21
N ASP A 243 14.77 0.40 12.08
CA ASP A 243 13.38 0.37 11.67
C ASP A 243 12.67 -0.95 12.02
N GLY A 244 13.35 -1.84 12.78
CA GLY A 244 12.84 -3.17 13.09
C GLY A 244 12.84 -4.13 11.90
N ILE A 245 13.52 -3.77 10.81
CA ILE A 245 13.63 -4.53 9.56
C ILE A 245 15.12 -4.73 9.30
N LEU A 246 15.59 -5.99 9.36
CA LEU A 246 16.98 -6.32 9.07
C LEU A 246 17.26 -6.28 7.57
N ALA A 247 16.34 -6.84 6.78
CA ALA A 247 16.42 -6.90 5.34
C ALA A 247 15.01 -7.05 4.76
N GLU A 248 14.76 -6.50 3.57
CA GLU A 248 13.52 -6.66 2.82
C GLU A 248 13.77 -6.57 1.31
N GLY A 249 12.91 -7.23 0.53
CA GLY A 249 12.98 -7.24 -0.94
C GLY A 249 12.30 -6.02 -1.56
N ILE A 250 12.32 -5.93 -2.89
CA ILE A 250 11.49 -4.96 -3.61
C ILE A 250 10.10 -5.56 -3.80
N ALA A 251 9.04 -4.85 -3.43
CA ALA A 251 7.67 -5.36 -3.55
C ALA A 251 7.37 -5.90 -4.97
N ASN A 252 6.75 -7.07 -5.04
CA ASN A 252 6.34 -7.77 -6.27
C ASN A 252 7.46 -8.18 -7.25
N GLN A 253 8.72 -8.17 -6.83
CA GLN A 253 9.84 -8.69 -7.64
C GLN A 253 10.37 -10.01 -7.08
N GLU A 254 10.72 -10.97 -7.93
CA GLU A 254 11.39 -12.18 -7.43
C GLU A 254 12.68 -11.80 -6.71
N THR A 255 12.84 -12.19 -5.44
CA THR A 255 14.02 -11.81 -4.66
C THR A 255 14.27 -12.81 -3.54
N MET A 256 15.52 -13.15 -3.28
CA MET A 256 15.95 -13.80 -2.05
C MET A 256 16.56 -12.74 -1.13
N VAL A 257 15.93 -12.53 0.02
CA VAL A 257 16.42 -11.58 1.02
C VAL A 257 17.26 -12.35 2.03
N ILE A 258 18.52 -11.94 2.20
CA ILE A 258 19.47 -12.60 3.10
C ILE A 258 19.89 -11.64 4.21
N GLY A 259 19.92 -12.14 5.44
CA GLY A 259 20.34 -11.35 6.60
C GLY A 259 20.86 -12.22 7.74
N GLU A 260 21.84 -11.71 8.48
CA GLU A 260 22.44 -12.41 9.62
C GLU A 260 21.80 -11.95 10.94
N ILE A 261 21.12 -12.86 11.64
CA ILE A 261 20.47 -12.58 12.92
C ILE A 261 21.43 -12.88 14.09
N ALA A 262 21.43 -12.04 15.12
CA ALA A 262 22.24 -12.21 16.32
C ALA A 262 21.41 -12.78 17.49
N LEU A 263 21.47 -14.10 17.67
CA LEU A 263 20.70 -14.85 18.66
C LEU A 263 21.15 -14.56 20.09
N ASP A 264 22.45 -14.31 20.29
CA ASP A 264 23.01 -13.92 21.59
C ASP A 264 22.51 -12.52 22.02
N VAL A 265 22.38 -11.59 21.07
CA VAL A 265 21.81 -10.26 21.29
C VAL A 265 20.35 -10.39 21.70
N LEU A 266 19.57 -11.23 21.03
CA LEU A 266 18.17 -11.50 21.40
C LEU A 266 18.03 -12.02 22.83
N ARG A 267 18.84 -13.02 23.21
CA ARG A 267 18.83 -13.61 24.56
C ARG A 267 19.18 -12.57 25.62
N ARG A 268 20.18 -11.72 25.36
CA ARG A 268 20.54 -10.61 26.25
C ARG A 268 19.43 -9.57 26.35
N ASN A 269 18.79 -9.21 25.23
CA ASN A 269 17.73 -8.21 25.20
C ASN A 269 16.49 -8.63 26.00
N ARG A 270 16.13 -9.93 25.97
CA ARG A 270 15.03 -10.46 26.80
C ARG A 270 15.27 -10.29 28.31
N GLN A 271 16.53 -10.14 28.75
CA GLN A 271 16.91 -9.97 30.15
C GLN A 271 17.16 -8.50 30.53
N HIS A 272 17.87 -7.77 29.66
CA HIS A 272 18.47 -6.45 29.94
C HIS A 272 18.05 -5.35 28.95
N GLY A 273 17.14 -5.64 28.01
CA GLY A 273 16.64 -4.65 27.05
C GLY A 273 15.90 -3.49 27.73
N THR A 274 15.71 -2.40 26.99
CA THR A 274 15.04 -1.19 27.50
C THR A 274 13.60 -1.47 27.90
N VAL A 275 12.95 -2.41 27.20
CA VAL A 275 11.65 -2.99 27.53
C VAL A 275 11.72 -4.52 27.48
N ARG A 276 10.90 -5.21 28.29
CA ARG A 276 10.92 -6.68 28.40
C ARG A 276 9.52 -7.28 28.38
N PRO A 277 8.73 -7.04 27.31
CA PRO A 277 7.32 -7.44 27.26
C PRO A 277 7.10 -8.94 27.51
N LEU A 278 8.04 -9.80 27.09
CA LEU A 278 7.93 -11.25 27.33
C LEU A 278 8.14 -11.63 28.81
N ARG A 279 9.00 -10.91 29.53
CA ARG A 279 9.23 -11.13 30.97
C ARG A 279 8.13 -10.50 31.81
N ASP A 280 7.82 -9.25 31.51
CA ASP A 280 6.87 -8.44 32.29
C ASP A 280 5.42 -8.92 32.06
N GLY A 281 5.12 -9.46 30.87
CA GLY A 281 3.81 -10.03 30.54
C GLY A 281 3.53 -11.43 31.10
N ARG A 282 4.55 -12.24 31.40
CA ARG A 282 4.38 -13.61 31.96
C ARG A 282 3.65 -13.64 33.31
N ALA A 283 3.73 -12.56 34.06
CA ALA A 283 3.09 -12.41 35.36
C ALA A 283 1.72 -11.71 35.29
N MET A 284 1.27 -11.28 34.11
CA MET A 284 -0.01 -10.58 34.00
C MET A 284 -1.16 -11.57 34.10
N LYS A 285 -1.95 -11.44 35.18
CA LYS A 285 -3.34 -11.92 35.20
C LYS A 285 -4.12 -11.16 34.12
N PRO A 286 -5.20 -11.74 33.55
CA PRO A 286 -6.10 -11.00 32.68
C PRO A 286 -6.42 -9.65 33.34
N PRO A 287 -6.27 -8.52 32.64
CA PRO A 287 -6.60 -7.24 33.23
C PRO A 287 -8.06 -7.28 33.67
N ARG A 288 -8.39 -6.63 34.78
CA ARG A 288 -9.80 -6.40 35.11
C ARG A 288 -10.37 -5.51 34.01
N ILE A 289 -11.22 -6.08 33.18
CA ILE A 289 -11.97 -5.34 32.19
C ILE A 289 -13.15 -4.73 32.93
N GLU A 290 -13.05 -3.43 33.21
CA GLU A 290 -14.18 -2.67 33.70
C GLU A 290 -14.94 -2.12 32.49
N GLU A 291 -16.16 -2.60 32.28
CA GLU A 291 -17.07 -2.02 31.31
C GLU A 291 -17.62 -0.71 31.86
N VAL A 292 -16.94 0.39 31.53
CA VAL A 292 -17.41 1.72 31.85
C VAL A 292 -18.45 2.11 30.82
N GLN A 293 -19.72 2.09 31.21
CA GLN A 293 -20.75 2.80 30.46
C GLN A 293 -20.49 4.30 30.61
N LEU A 294 -19.92 4.89 29.55
CA LEU A 294 -19.89 6.33 29.42
C LEU A 294 -21.35 6.78 29.34
N ALA A 295 -21.83 7.49 30.36
CA ALA A 295 -23.13 8.13 30.32
C ALA A 295 -23.23 8.87 28.99
N THR A 296 -24.15 8.48 28.11
CA THR A 296 -24.60 9.42 27.13
C THR A 296 -25.19 10.55 27.95
N ALA A 297 -24.69 11.78 27.81
CA ALA A 297 -25.52 12.93 28.10
C ALA A 297 -26.88 12.59 27.50
N ASP A 298 -27.95 12.81 28.25
CA ASP A 298 -29.24 13.15 27.69
C ASP A 298 -29.02 13.84 26.32
N GLY A 299 -29.11 13.05 25.25
CA GLY A 299 -28.63 13.41 23.91
C GLY A 299 -27.13 13.76 23.80
N SER A 300 -26.27 12.73 23.64
CA SER A 300 -24.87 12.72 23.16
C SER A 300 -23.75 12.94 24.19
N GLY A 301 -23.23 11.83 24.74
CA GLY A 301 -22.25 11.84 25.84
C GLY A 301 -20.78 12.10 25.54
N VAL A 302 -20.23 12.94 26.44
CA VAL A 302 -19.04 12.80 27.30
C VAL A 302 -17.63 13.04 26.71
N PRO A 303 -16.73 13.79 27.41
CA PRO A 303 -15.67 14.60 26.81
C PRO A 303 -14.26 13.95 26.82
N ALA A 304 -13.44 14.26 25.81
CA ALA A 304 -12.07 13.75 25.62
C ALA A 304 -10.97 14.64 26.26
N ARG A 305 -9.91 14.05 26.82
CA ARG A 305 -8.60 14.73 27.06
C ARG A 305 -8.01 15.14 25.69
N PRO A 306 -7.33 16.29 25.55
CA PRO A 306 -7.41 17.09 24.33
C PRO A 306 -6.62 16.45 23.18
N LYS A 307 -7.31 15.68 22.35
CA LYS A 307 -6.99 15.63 20.93
C LYS A 307 -7.15 17.06 20.43
N ARG A 308 -6.14 17.64 19.76
CA ARG A 308 -6.40 18.82 18.92
C ARG A 308 -7.62 18.45 18.08
N PRO A 309 -8.73 19.20 18.17
CA PRO A 309 -9.99 18.75 17.64
C PRO A 309 -9.78 18.41 16.17
N ARG A 310 -10.11 17.18 15.77
CA ARG A 310 -10.24 16.86 14.35
C ARG A 310 -11.48 17.61 13.87
N ARG A 311 -11.22 18.82 13.42
CA ARG A 311 -12.17 19.75 12.82
C ARG A 311 -12.90 19.00 11.71
N ARG A 312 -14.19 18.73 11.89
CA ARG A 312 -14.96 17.89 10.96
C ARG A 312 -15.32 18.76 9.75
N VAL A 313 -14.54 18.67 8.68
CA VAL A 313 -14.78 19.49 7.47
C VAL A 313 -15.78 18.79 6.54
N VAL A 314 -16.70 19.52 5.91
CA VAL A 314 -17.60 19.04 4.85
C VAL A 314 -17.40 19.81 3.56
N ILE A 315 -17.55 19.13 2.41
CA ILE A 315 -17.55 19.78 1.09
C ILE A 315 -19.01 20.02 0.71
N ARG A 316 -19.36 21.23 0.29
CA ARG A 316 -20.71 21.65 -0.13
C ARG A 316 -20.60 22.64 -1.29
N SER A 317 -21.71 22.93 -1.97
CA SER A 317 -21.78 24.00 -2.96
C SER A 317 -21.52 25.37 -2.32
N LEU A 318 -20.85 26.25 -3.05
CA LEU A 318 -20.67 27.65 -2.67
C LEU A 318 -22.04 28.36 -2.59
N ALA A 319 -22.16 29.32 -1.69
CA ALA A 319 -23.34 30.15 -1.49
C ALA A 319 -22.91 31.53 -0.96
N PRO A 320 -23.73 32.59 -1.10
CA PRO A 320 -23.35 33.95 -0.69
C PRO A 320 -22.88 34.06 0.78
N GLU A 321 -23.44 33.26 1.69
CA GLU A 321 -23.02 33.20 3.09
C GLU A 321 -21.55 32.77 3.31
N HIS A 322 -20.91 32.18 2.30
CA HIS A 322 -19.52 31.74 2.34
C HIS A 322 -18.54 32.78 1.78
N PHE A 323 -19.00 33.84 1.10
CA PHE A 323 -18.13 34.76 0.35
C PHE A 323 -17.05 35.38 1.20
N ALA A 324 -17.42 35.95 2.35
CA ALA A 324 -16.46 36.52 3.30
C ALA A 324 -15.35 35.52 3.70
N GLY A 325 -15.70 34.25 3.90
CA GLY A 325 -14.75 33.20 4.25
C GLY A 325 -13.84 32.80 3.08
N VAL A 326 -14.33 32.88 1.84
CA VAL A 326 -13.54 32.67 0.62
C VAL A 326 -12.56 33.82 0.39
N SER A 327 -13.02 35.07 0.49
CA SER A 327 -12.18 36.27 0.37
C SER A 327 -11.08 36.30 1.43
N GLU A 328 -11.39 35.88 2.66
CA GLU A 328 -10.39 35.77 3.72
C GLU A 328 -9.31 34.72 3.39
N ILE A 329 -9.70 33.54 2.88
CA ILE A 329 -8.73 32.52 2.44
C ILE A 329 -7.86 33.06 1.30
N ALA A 330 -8.45 33.75 0.33
CA ALA A 330 -7.72 34.31 -0.80
C ALA A 330 -6.65 35.31 -0.32
N GLY A 331 -7.01 36.24 0.56
CA GLY A 331 -6.05 37.19 1.14
C GLY A 331 -4.95 36.54 1.99
N LEU A 332 -5.24 35.40 2.63
CA LEU A 332 -4.24 34.63 3.38
C LEU A 332 -3.24 33.87 2.49
N ILE A 333 -3.61 33.55 1.25
CA ILE A 333 -2.79 32.75 0.32
C ILE A 333 -2.09 33.64 -0.72
N TYR A 334 -2.77 34.70 -1.16
CA TYR A 334 -2.31 35.66 -2.15
C TYR A 334 -2.42 37.09 -1.58
N PRO A 335 -1.57 37.47 -0.63
CA PRO A 335 -1.66 38.78 0.03
C PRO A 335 -1.42 39.96 -0.93
N ASP A 336 -0.71 39.72 -2.02
CA ASP A 336 -0.33 40.73 -3.02
C ASP A 336 -1.27 40.78 -4.24
N ILE A 337 -2.31 39.93 -4.26
CA ILE A 337 -3.33 39.89 -5.31
C ILE A 337 -4.66 40.32 -4.68
N SER A 338 -5.46 41.12 -5.39
CA SER A 338 -6.79 41.46 -4.90
C SER A 338 -7.56 40.16 -4.62
N PRO A 339 -8.06 39.95 -3.39
CA PRO A 339 -8.84 38.77 -3.08
C PRO A 339 -10.09 38.75 -3.95
N TRP A 340 -10.66 37.55 -4.13
CA TRP A 340 -11.99 37.43 -4.74
C TRP A 340 -12.97 38.33 -3.98
N ASP A 341 -13.46 39.36 -4.66
CA ASP A 341 -14.55 40.16 -4.14
C ASP A 341 -15.89 39.44 -4.36
N ASP A 342 -16.92 39.97 -3.71
CA ASP A 342 -18.27 39.42 -3.79
C ASP A 342 -18.82 39.46 -5.23
N GLU A 343 -18.31 40.37 -6.09
CA GLU A 343 -18.73 40.48 -7.49
C GLU A 343 -18.29 39.27 -8.31
N TYR A 344 -17.02 38.85 -8.20
CA TYR A 344 -16.52 37.66 -8.87
C TYR A 344 -17.26 36.40 -8.41
N LEU A 345 -17.39 36.22 -7.09
CA LEU A 345 -18.05 35.03 -6.54
C LEU A 345 -19.54 34.99 -6.90
N GLN A 346 -20.20 36.14 -6.95
CA GLN A 346 -21.58 36.23 -7.43
C GLN A 346 -21.68 35.89 -8.93
N SER A 347 -20.73 36.34 -9.75
CA SER A 347 -20.64 35.96 -11.16
C SER A 347 -20.51 34.44 -11.32
N HIS A 348 -19.62 33.80 -10.54
CA HIS A 348 -19.43 32.34 -10.59
C HIS A 348 -20.72 31.58 -10.29
N LEU A 349 -21.46 32.00 -9.26
CA LEU A 349 -22.75 31.39 -8.89
C LEU A 349 -23.85 31.65 -9.91
N SER A 350 -23.85 32.81 -10.54
CA SER A 350 -24.83 33.16 -11.58
C SER A 350 -24.57 32.40 -12.88
N VAL A 351 -23.31 32.11 -13.21
CA VAL A 351 -22.93 31.44 -14.45
C VAL A 351 -22.95 29.92 -14.33
N PHE A 352 -22.30 29.35 -13.31
CA PHE A 352 -22.17 27.90 -13.17
C PHE A 352 -22.11 27.48 -11.69
N PRO A 353 -23.25 27.51 -10.98
CA PRO A 353 -23.28 27.25 -9.54
C PRO A 353 -22.83 25.82 -9.17
N GLN A 354 -23.02 24.85 -10.07
CA GLN A 354 -22.61 23.46 -9.84
C GLN A 354 -21.08 23.30 -9.80
N GLY A 355 -20.33 24.21 -10.43
CA GLY A 355 -18.87 24.21 -10.47
C GLY A 355 -18.17 24.77 -9.25
N GLN A 356 -18.93 25.31 -8.27
CA GLN A 356 -18.38 26.10 -7.16
C GLN A 356 -18.55 25.35 -5.84
N PHE A 357 -17.44 25.06 -5.15
CA PHE A 357 -17.43 24.27 -3.92
C PHE A 357 -16.65 24.92 -2.79
N VAL A 358 -17.14 24.74 -1.57
CA VAL A 358 -16.47 25.14 -0.33
C VAL A 358 -16.28 23.97 0.61
N ALA A 359 -15.17 24.01 1.34
CA ALA A 359 -14.89 23.16 2.49
C ALA A 359 -15.19 23.96 3.76
N VAL A 360 -16.15 23.51 4.57
CA VAL A 360 -16.60 24.20 5.77
C VAL A 360 -16.35 23.34 7.00
N GLU A 361 -15.73 23.91 8.04
CA GLU A 361 -15.60 23.28 9.35
C GLU A 361 -16.97 23.19 10.04
N GLN A 362 -17.43 21.97 10.29
CA GLN A 362 -18.63 21.74 11.09
C GLN A 362 -18.39 22.16 12.54
N GLY A 363 -19.27 23.00 13.05
CA GLY A 363 -19.22 23.55 14.41
C GLY A 363 -19.03 25.06 14.40
N SER A 364 -18.00 25.55 13.70
CA SER A 364 -17.74 26.99 13.56
C SER A 364 -18.44 27.61 12.36
N GLY A 365 -18.79 26.82 11.34
CA GLY A 365 -19.23 27.33 10.04
C GLY A 365 -18.09 27.99 9.25
N LEU A 366 -16.84 27.87 9.74
CA LEU A 366 -15.68 28.50 9.12
C LEU A 366 -15.39 27.87 7.76
N VAL A 367 -15.27 28.71 6.74
CA VAL A 367 -14.76 28.28 5.43
C VAL A 367 -13.25 28.02 5.58
N VAL A 368 -12.83 26.81 5.24
CA VAL A 368 -11.45 26.30 5.39
C VAL A 368 -10.83 25.87 4.06
N GLY A 369 -11.60 25.89 2.98
CA GLY A 369 -11.11 25.73 1.62
C GLY A 369 -12.20 26.03 0.59
N VAL A 370 -11.77 26.22 -0.65
CA VAL A 370 -12.64 26.55 -1.79
C VAL A 370 -12.02 25.96 -3.06
N CYS A 371 -12.86 25.55 -3.99
CA CYS A 371 -12.45 25.35 -5.37
C CYS A 371 -13.57 25.73 -6.34
N SER A 372 -13.17 26.32 -7.45
CA SER A 372 -14.09 26.83 -8.46
C SER A 372 -13.70 26.34 -9.85
N GLY A 373 -14.65 26.29 -10.76
CA GLY A 373 -14.39 25.86 -12.14
C GLY A 373 -15.52 26.21 -13.08
N LEU A 374 -15.27 25.99 -14.37
CA LEU A 374 -16.21 26.23 -15.47
C LEU A 374 -15.97 25.22 -16.58
N VAL A 375 -17.01 24.91 -17.34
CA VAL A 375 -16.88 24.13 -18.58
C VAL A 375 -16.48 25.07 -19.71
N ILE A 376 -15.46 24.71 -20.47
CA ILE A 376 -14.99 25.45 -21.66
C ILE A 376 -14.63 24.48 -22.78
N ASP A 377 -14.62 25.00 -24.01
CA ASP A 377 -14.01 24.33 -25.16
C ASP A 377 -12.49 24.55 -25.14
N TRP A 378 -11.79 23.64 -24.46
CA TRP A 378 -10.34 23.71 -24.25
C TRP A 378 -9.56 23.59 -25.57
N ASP A 379 -10.01 22.75 -26.50
CA ASP A 379 -9.25 22.46 -27.72
C ASP A 379 -9.25 23.64 -28.72
N GLN A 380 -10.12 24.64 -28.51
CA GLN A 380 -10.12 25.89 -29.27
C GLN A 380 -9.30 27.01 -28.59
N GLN A 381 -8.76 26.77 -27.39
CA GLN A 381 -7.93 27.76 -26.70
C GLN A 381 -6.49 27.68 -27.19
N PRO A 382 -5.79 28.82 -27.38
CA PRO A 382 -4.35 28.81 -27.60
C PRO A 382 -3.60 28.15 -26.43
N ASP A 383 -2.57 27.36 -26.72
CA ASP A 383 -1.73 26.72 -25.69
C ASP A 383 -1.02 27.74 -24.77
N THR A 384 -0.92 28.99 -25.21
CA THR A 384 -0.34 30.12 -24.46
C THR A 384 -1.37 30.92 -23.66
N SER A 385 -2.60 30.43 -23.52
CA SER A 385 -3.66 31.17 -22.83
C SER A 385 -3.33 31.39 -21.37
N SER A 386 -3.39 32.65 -20.94
CA SER A 386 -3.25 33.00 -19.52
C SER A 386 -4.48 32.59 -18.73
N TRP A 387 -4.34 32.48 -17.40
CA TRP A 387 -5.49 32.24 -16.52
C TRP A 387 -6.60 33.27 -16.74
N ASN A 388 -6.25 34.56 -16.91
CA ASN A 388 -7.23 35.63 -17.16
C ASN A 388 -8.02 35.42 -18.45
N ALA A 389 -7.40 34.92 -19.51
CA ALA A 389 -8.09 34.64 -20.76
C ALA A 389 -9.07 33.46 -20.60
N LEU A 390 -8.62 32.39 -19.93
CA LEU A 390 -9.40 31.17 -19.70
C LEU A 390 -10.59 31.38 -18.75
N THR A 391 -10.59 32.44 -17.96
CA THR A 391 -11.62 32.73 -16.95
C THR A 391 -12.44 33.97 -17.23
N ALA A 392 -12.31 34.58 -18.41
CA ALA A 392 -12.94 35.87 -18.73
C ALA A 392 -12.65 36.94 -17.66
N GLY A 393 -11.37 37.12 -17.33
CA GLY A 393 -10.91 38.06 -16.30
C GLY A 393 -11.32 37.68 -14.88
N GLY A 394 -11.57 36.39 -14.63
CA GLY A 394 -12.04 35.89 -13.34
C GLY A 394 -13.57 35.86 -13.17
N HIS A 395 -14.37 36.32 -14.13
CA HIS A 395 -15.84 36.31 -14.03
C HIS A 395 -16.50 34.99 -14.45
N TYR A 396 -15.76 34.12 -15.17
CA TYR A 396 -16.21 32.83 -15.72
C TYR A 396 -17.35 32.94 -16.75
N THR A 397 -17.64 34.13 -17.28
CA THR A 397 -18.72 34.37 -18.26
C THR A 397 -18.50 33.68 -19.61
N ASN A 398 -17.31 33.11 -19.83
CA ASN A 398 -17.00 32.24 -20.97
C ASN A 398 -17.33 30.76 -20.72
N HIS A 399 -18.07 30.43 -19.66
CA HIS A 399 -18.61 29.10 -19.44
C HIS A 399 -19.47 28.66 -20.64
N ASP A 400 -19.11 27.53 -21.25
CA ASP A 400 -19.82 26.95 -22.37
C ASP A 400 -20.30 25.53 -22.02
N PRO A 401 -21.52 25.38 -21.49
CA PRO A 401 -22.09 24.07 -21.17
C PRO A 401 -22.61 23.32 -22.41
N ILE A 402 -22.63 23.95 -23.60
CA ILE A 402 -23.19 23.37 -24.82
C ILE A 402 -22.08 22.74 -25.67
N ASN A 403 -21.00 23.47 -25.93
CA ASN A 403 -19.90 23.02 -26.78
C ASN A 403 -18.65 22.62 -25.99
N GLY A 404 -18.56 23.04 -24.72
CA GLY A 404 -17.39 22.74 -23.90
C GLY A 404 -17.32 21.27 -23.50
N SER A 405 -16.14 20.67 -23.68
CA SER A 405 -15.86 19.26 -23.40
C SER A 405 -15.00 19.05 -22.14
N THR A 406 -14.57 20.15 -21.51
CA THR A 406 -13.54 20.13 -20.45
C THR A 406 -13.98 20.93 -19.25
N LEU A 407 -13.89 20.34 -18.05
CA LEU A 407 -14.01 21.09 -16.81
C LEU A 407 -12.68 21.75 -16.50
N PHE A 408 -12.60 23.08 -16.65
CA PHE A 408 -11.43 23.85 -16.27
C PHE A 408 -11.43 24.15 -14.77
N ALA A 409 -10.43 23.62 -14.08
CA ALA A 409 -10.22 23.75 -12.64
C ALA A 409 -9.48 25.07 -12.32
N ALA A 410 -10.24 26.17 -12.32
CA ALA A 410 -9.71 27.53 -12.27
C ALA A 410 -8.96 27.89 -10.97
N ASP A 411 -9.46 27.52 -9.78
CA ASP A 411 -8.76 27.81 -8.52
C ASP A 411 -8.97 26.76 -7.42
N VAL A 412 -8.00 26.58 -6.53
CA VAL A 412 -8.16 25.75 -5.34
C VAL A 412 -7.33 26.31 -4.21
N MET A 413 -7.96 26.48 -3.05
CA MET A 413 -7.34 27.11 -1.90
C MET A 413 -7.74 26.40 -0.61
N VAL A 414 -6.78 26.28 0.31
CA VAL A 414 -7.00 25.71 1.64
C VAL A 414 -6.37 26.65 2.65
N ARG A 415 -7.19 27.07 3.63
CA ARG A 415 -6.81 28.03 4.68
C ARG A 415 -5.50 27.63 5.36
N PRO A 416 -4.53 28.54 5.53
CA PRO A 416 -3.33 28.28 6.35
C PRO A 416 -3.70 27.76 7.74
N GLY A 417 -3.00 26.73 8.21
CA GLY A 417 -3.34 26.00 9.45
C GLY A 417 -4.33 24.82 9.28
N PHE A 418 -5.02 24.75 8.13
CA PHE A 418 -5.85 23.61 7.72
C PHE A 418 -5.21 22.75 6.60
N GLN A 419 -4.10 23.22 6.04
CA GLN A 419 -3.29 22.48 5.07
C GLN A 419 -2.71 21.20 5.68
N GLY A 420 -2.44 20.19 4.83
CA GLY A 420 -1.98 18.88 5.28
C GLY A 420 -3.06 17.96 5.90
N GLN A 421 -4.30 18.45 6.04
CA GLN A 421 -5.41 17.67 6.62
C GLN A 421 -6.29 16.97 5.57
N GLY A 422 -5.84 16.89 4.31
CA GLY A 422 -6.55 16.22 3.21
C GLY A 422 -7.74 16.99 2.60
N ILE A 423 -7.92 18.27 2.95
CA ILE A 423 -9.02 19.11 2.43
C ILE A 423 -8.94 19.30 0.91
N GLY A 424 -7.76 19.66 0.38
CA GLY A 424 -7.57 19.82 -1.06
C GLY A 424 -7.91 18.55 -1.86
N ARG A 425 -7.51 17.38 -1.36
CA ARG A 425 -7.87 16.09 -1.97
C ARG A 425 -9.39 15.88 -2.03
N ARG A 426 -10.12 16.32 -1.00
CA ARG A 426 -11.58 16.21 -0.97
C ARG A 426 -12.26 17.20 -1.93
N LEU A 427 -11.74 18.42 -2.06
CA LEU A 427 -12.23 19.42 -3.02
C LEU A 427 -12.09 18.93 -4.46
N TYR A 428 -10.96 18.29 -4.82
CA TYR A 428 -10.81 17.66 -6.14
C TYR A 428 -11.70 16.45 -6.33
N LYS A 429 -11.60 15.44 -5.44
CA LYS A 429 -12.30 14.17 -5.66
C LYS A 429 -13.82 14.33 -5.58
N ARG A 430 -14.32 14.93 -4.48
CA ARG A 430 -15.77 15.04 -4.22
C ARG A 430 -16.43 16.27 -4.83
N GLY A 431 -15.65 17.27 -5.23
CA GLY A 431 -16.16 18.43 -5.95
C GLY A 431 -16.00 18.19 -7.46
N ARG A 432 -14.78 18.38 -7.95
CA ARG A 432 -14.51 18.46 -9.39
C ARG A 432 -14.63 17.14 -10.16
N PHE A 433 -14.03 16.06 -9.67
CA PHE A 433 -14.02 14.80 -10.43
C PHE A 433 -15.40 14.17 -10.47
N ASP A 434 -16.13 14.20 -9.35
CA ASP A 434 -17.52 13.76 -9.31
C ASP A 434 -18.42 14.63 -10.21
N LEU A 435 -18.21 15.95 -10.25
CA LEU A 435 -18.93 16.84 -11.17
C LEU A 435 -18.61 16.55 -12.64
N ALA A 436 -17.33 16.37 -12.99
CA ALA A 436 -16.92 16.06 -14.36
C ALA A 436 -17.58 14.76 -14.86
N ARG A 437 -17.64 13.73 -14.01
CA ARG A 437 -18.39 12.49 -14.29
C ARG A 437 -19.87 12.74 -14.48
N GLN A 438 -20.50 13.50 -13.57
CA GLN A 438 -21.94 13.81 -13.65
C GLN A 438 -22.31 14.55 -14.94
N LEU A 439 -21.42 15.40 -15.44
CA LEU A 439 -21.62 16.16 -16.67
C LEU A 439 -21.19 15.41 -17.93
N GLY A 440 -20.67 14.17 -17.80
CA GLY A 440 -20.17 13.41 -18.94
C GLY A 440 -18.95 14.05 -19.62
N LEU A 441 -18.17 14.85 -18.89
CA LEU A 441 -16.96 15.47 -19.41
C LEU A 441 -15.82 14.45 -19.37
N TRP A 442 -15.08 14.36 -20.46
CA TRP A 442 -14.02 13.36 -20.62
C TRP A 442 -12.74 13.73 -19.87
N ARG A 443 -12.58 15.00 -19.47
CA ARG A 443 -11.40 15.45 -18.72
C ARG A 443 -11.65 16.66 -17.81
N VAL A 444 -10.71 16.82 -16.88
CA VAL A 444 -10.50 18.03 -16.07
C VAL A 444 -9.12 18.58 -16.39
N VAL A 445 -9.03 19.88 -16.72
CA VAL A 445 -7.76 20.55 -17.02
C VAL A 445 -7.50 21.68 -16.02
N ALA A 446 -6.24 21.89 -15.64
CA ALA A 446 -5.84 23.00 -14.79
C ALA A 446 -4.43 23.51 -15.15
N GLY A 447 -4.12 24.75 -14.78
CA GLY A 447 -2.75 25.22 -14.70
C GLY A 447 -2.21 25.03 -13.27
N SER A 448 -1.24 24.14 -13.12
CA SER A 448 -0.50 23.90 -11.89
C SER A 448 0.57 24.97 -11.69
N ARG A 449 0.39 25.85 -10.71
CA ARG A 449 1.39 26.85 -10.32
C ARG A 449 2.69 26.18 -9.88
N LEU A 450 3.79 26.42 -10.61
CA LEU A 450 5.12 25.87 -10.29
C LEU A 450 5.76 26.63 -9.12
N ARG A 451 5.16 26.51 -7.94
CA ARG A 451 5.45 27.34 -6.76
C ARG A 451 6.91 27.29 -6.30
N GLY A 452 7.61 26.18 -6.54
CA GLY A 452 9.03 26.06 -6.18
C GLY A 452 10.01 26.59 -7.21
N TYR A 453 9.56 27.01 -8.40
CA TYR A 453 10.43 27.20 -9.58
C TYR A 453 11.45 28.35 -9.43
N HIS A 454 11.09 29.45 -8.76
CA HIS A 454 12.02 30.58 -8.53
C HIS A 454 13.37 30.17 -7.93
N ARG A 455 13.43 29.09 -7.16
CA ARG A 455 14.68 28.58 -6.56
C ARG A 455 15.62 27.89 -7.54
N PHE A 456 15.15 27.60 -8.75
CA PHE A 456 15.85 26.79 -9.75
C PHE A 456 15.95 27.46 -11.11
N ALA A 457 15.31 28.62 -11.30
CA ALA A 457 15.20 29.33 -12.57
C ALA A 457 16.56 29.75 -13.17
N ASP A 458 17.61 29.85 -12.36
CA ASP A 458 18.99 30.12 -12.83
C ASP A 458 19.66 28.90 -13.48
N THR A 459 19.14 27.70 -13.21
CA THR A 459 19.79 26.42 -13.56
C THR A 459 18.94 25.50 -14.42
N LEU A 460 17.62 25.67 -14.40
CA LEU A 460 16.66 24.85 -15.13
C LEU A 460 15.64 25.77 -15.79
N SER A 461 15.24 25.43 -17.01
CA SER A 461 14.00 25.94 -17.59
C SER A 461 12.78 25.43 -16.81
N ALA A 462 11.65 26.13 -16.95
CA ALA A 462 10.39 25.73 -16.31
C ALA A 462 9.92 24.34 -16.78
N GLU A 463 10.23 24.01 -18.04
CA GLU A 463 9.95 22.70 -18.63
C GLU A 463 10.78 21.60 -17.96
N GLU A 464 12.10 21.77 -17.87
CA GLU A 464 12.99 20.82 -17.21
C GLU A 464 12.63 20.64 -15.73
N TYR A 465 12.28 21.74 -15.05
CA TYR A 465 11.80 21.69 -13.66
C TYR A 465 10.53 20.82 -13.54
N ALA A 466 9.54 20.99 -14.43
CA ALA A 466 8.32 20.20 -14.42
C ALA A 466 8.61 18.71 -14.73
N ILE A 467 9.50 18.41 -15.68
CA ILE A 467 9.93 17.03 -15.99
C ILE A 467 10.57 16.36 -14.77
N GLU A 468 11.42 17.06 -14.03
CA GLU A 468 12.02 16.51 -12.81
C GLU A 468 10.99 16.24 -11.71
N VAL A 469 9.95 17.08 -11.60
CA VAL A 469 8.83 16.84 -10.66
C VAL A 469 8.01 15.61 -11.08
N VAL A 470 7.72 15.48 -12.38
CA VAL A 470 7.02 14.30 -12.94
C VAL A 470 7.81 13.01 -12.69
N ASN A 471 9.12 13.04 -12.88
CA ASN A 471 10.01 11.89 -12.64
C ASN A 471 10.30 11.64 -11.14
N GLY A 472 9.67 12.38 -10.22
CA GLY A 472 9.86 12.21 -8.78
C GLY A 472 11.25 12.63 -8.26
N ARG A 473 12.07 13.26 -9.10
CA ARG A 473 13.39 13.80 -8.73
C ARG A 473 13.28 15.09 -7.91
N ARG A 474 12.13 15.76 -7.97
CA ARG A 474 11.86 17.01 -7.27
C ARG A 474 10.44 17.06 -6.70
N ASN A 475 10.28 17.76 -5.58
CA ASN A 475 8.98 17.97 -4.95
C ASN A 475 8.57 19.44 -5.09
N ASP A 476 7.54 19.69 -5.91
CA ASP A 476 6.86 20.98 -5.99
C ASP A 476 5.56 20.92 -5.16
N PRO A 477 5.34 21.85 -4.20
CA PRO A 477 4.20 21.77 -3.29
C PRO A 477 2.82 21.71 -3.98
N THR A 478 2.69 22.27 -5.18
CA THR A 478 1.44 22.30 -5.94
C THR A 478 1.39 21.16 -6.95
N LEU A 479 2.38 21.08 -7.84
CA LEU A 479 2.39 20.10 -8.93
C LEU A 479 2.49 18.68 -8.38
N SER A 480 3.39 18.41 -7.42
CA SER A 480 3.48 17.07 -6.83
C SER A 480 2.15 16.65 -6.19
N PHE A 481 1.46 17.54 -5.47
CA PHE A 481 0.13 17.22 -4.90
C PHE A 481 -0.89 16.85 -5.98
N GLN A 482 -0.91 17.57 -7.10
CA GLN A 482 -1.85 17.32 -8.21
C GLN A 482 -1.52 16.04 -8.98
N LEU A 483 -0.24 15.71 -9.19
CA LEU A 483 0.18 14.42 -9.74
C LEU A 483 -0.32 13.25 -8.88
N HIS A 484 -0.22 13.35 -7.54
CA HIS A 484 -0.76 12.34 -6.61
C HIS A 484 -2.29 12.20 -6.65
N LEU A 485 -3.01 13.16 -7.24
CA LEU A 485 -4.46 13.04 -7.46
C LEU A 485 -4.81 12.28 -8.74
N GLY A 486 -3.83 12.01 -9.60
CA GLY A 486 -3.99 11.32 -10.88
C GLY A 486 -3.92 12.24 -12.10
N PHE A 487 -3.50 13.50 -11.94
CA PHE A 487 -3.24 14.37 -13.09
C PHE A 487 -1.94 13.97 -13.80
N ARG A 488 -1.89 14.17 -15.12
CA ARG A 488 -0.67 14.14 -15.96
C ARG A 488 -0.34 15.55 -16.45
N VAL A 489 0.93 15.81 -16.77
CA VAL A 489 1.34 17.09 -17.39
C VAL A 489 1.23 16.96 -18.91
N THR A 490 0.65 17.96 -19.55
CA THR A 490 0.51 18.03 -21.02
C THR A 490 1.34 19.15 -21.65
N GLY A 491 1.87 20.08 -20.84
CA GLY A 491 2.73 21.15 -21.29
C GLY A 491 3.12 22.10 -20.17
N VAL A 492 3.94 23.10 -20.48
CA VAL A 492 4.35 24.18 -19.56
C VAL A 492 4.15 25.52 -20.25
N VAL A 493 3.47 26.45 -19.58
CA VAL A 493 3.09 27.76 -20.12
C VAL A 493 3.62 28.88 -19.24
N GLY A 494 4.20 29.89 -19.90
CA GLY A 494 4.70 31.11 -19.26
C GLY A 494 3.68 32.24 -19.33
N GLY A 495 3.75 33.18 -18.39
CA GLY A 495 2.79 34.29 -18.30
C GLY A 495 1.38 33.84 -17.87
N TYR A 496 1.26 32.63 -17.32
CA TYR A 496 -0.02 32.06 -16.90
C TYR A 496 -0.58 32.77 -15.66
N PHE A 497 0.31 33.11 -14.71
CA PHE A 497 0.03 33.96 -13.56
C PHE A 497 0.84 35.25 -13.67
N GLY A 498 0.19 36.41 -13.76
CA GLY A 498 0.89 37.69 -13.79
C GLY A 498 1.58 37.99 -12.46
N GLY A 499 2.89 38.26 -12.49
CA GLY A 499 3.62 38.84 -11.35
C GLY A 499 3.84 37.93 -10.13
N ASP A 500 3.66 36.61 -10.25
CA ASP A 500 3.87 35.69 -9.13
C ASP A 500 5.37 35.42 -8.86
N PRO A 501 5.93 35.82 -7.70
CA PRO A 501 7.35 35.70 -7.41
C PRO A 501 7.83 34.26 -7.20
N GLU A 502 6.93 33.35 -6.81
CA GLU A 502 7.31 31.96 -6.50
C GLU A 502 7.38 31.08 -7.76
N SER A 503 6.46 31.27 -8.71
CA SER A 503 6.46 30.54 -10.00
C SER A 503 7.11 31.31 -11.14
N LEU A 504 7.44 32.59 -10.96
CA LEU A 504 7.88 33.49 -12.03
C LEU A 504 6.87 33.54 -13.21
N GLY A 505 5.59 33.31 -12.93
CA GLY A 505 4.50 33.27 -13.90
C GLY A 505 4.39 31.98 -14.71
N TRP A 506 5.10 30.92 -14.33
CA TRP A 506 5.05 29.61 -15.00
C TRP A 506 4.04 28.65 -14.37
N ALA A 507 3.35 27.89 -15.21
CA ALA A 507 2.47 26.82 -14.81
C ALA A 507 2.65 25.57 -15.67
N ALA A 508 2.53 24.39 -15.07
CA ALA A 508 2.36 23.15 -15.82
C ALA A 508 0.87 22.96 -16.15
N VAL A 509 0.53 22.80 -17.43
CA VAL A 509 -0.80 22.41 -17.84
C VAL A 509 -0.98 20.95 -17.46
N ILE A 510 -2.00 20.66 -16.67
CA ILE A 510 -2.28 19.32 -16.16
C ILE A 510 -3.67 18.86 -16.55
N GLU A 511 -3.79 17.58 -16.83
CA GLU A 511 -5.02 16.93 -17.27
C GLU A 511 -5.31 15.68 -16.43
N TRP A 512 -6.56 15.52 -16.01
CA TRP A 512 -7.09 14.30 -15.42
C TRP A 512 -8.15 13.75 -16.36
N LEU A 513 -8.02 12.49 -16.75
CA LEU A 513 -8.95 11.82 -17.65
C LEU A 513 -10.07 11.15 -16.86
N ASN A 514 -11.29 11.27 -17.37
CA ASN A 514 -12.44 10.54 -16.88
C ASN A 514 -12.57 9.23 -17.65
N ASP A 515 -12.10 8.14 -17.04
CA ASP A 515 -12.11 6.79 -17.63
C ASP A 515 -13.52 6.27 -18.01
N GLU A 516 -14.60 6.92 -17.55
CA GLU A 516 -15.98 6.59 -17.94
C GLU A 516 -16.36 7.12 -19.32
N VAL A 517 -15.59 8.07 -19.87
CA VAL A 517 -15.91 8.78 -21.13
C VAL A 517 -14.71 8.82 -22.08
N ALA A 518 -13.49 9.00 -21.56
CA ALA A 518 -12.27 9.08 -22.35
C ALA A 518 -11.98 7.74 -23.07
N ASP A 519 -11.49 7.81 -24.30
CA ASP A 519 -11.13 6.63 -25.09
C ASP A 519 -9.63 6.33 -25.09
N ALA A 520 -9.22 5.24 -25.74
CA ALA A 520 -7.81 4.85 -25.81
C ALA A 520 -6.92 5.92 -26.48
N GLY A 521 -7.45 6.63 -27.48
CA GLY A 521 -6.75 7.72 -28.14
C GLY A 521 -6.53 8.92 -27.22
N ASP A 522 -7.48 9.20 -26.32
CA ASP A 522 -7.31 10.22 -25.28
C ASP A 522 -6.21 9.88 -24.29
N HIS A 523 -6.05 8.59 -23.94
CA HIS A 523 -4.96 8.13 -23.08
C HIS A 523 -3.59 8.20 -23.77
N GLU A 524 -3.54 7.96 -25.07
CA GLU A 524 -2.32 8.07 -25.89
C GLU A 524 -1.96 9.53 -26.22
N ARG A 525 -2.93 10.46 -26.16
CA ARG A 525 -2.70 11.90 -26.30
C ARG A 525 -1.86 12.41 -25.13
N GLY A 526 -0.76 13.10 -25.44
CA GLY A 526 0.11 13.68 -24.41
C GLY A 526 1.49 13.99 -24.96
N ASP A 527 2.22 14.82 -24.23
CA ASP A 527 3.61 15.13 -24.58
C ASP A 527 4.54 14.07 -23.95
N PRO A 528 5.27 13.29 -24.78
CA PRO A 528 6.10 12.19 -24.30
C PRO A 528 7.22 12.64 -23.34
N ARG A 529 7.60 13.92 -23.35
CA ARG A 529 8.59 14.49 -22.43
C ARG A 529 8.16 14.43 -20.97
N PHE A 530 6.85 14.36 -20.71
CA PHE A 530 6.28 14.29 -19.36
C PHE A 530 5.76 12.90 -19.00
N VAL A 531 6.23 11.85 -19.69
CA VAL A 531 5.97 10.46 -19.30
C VAL A 531 7.07 10.01 -18.33
N PRO A 532 6.72 9.51 -17.12
CA PRO A 532 7.71 9.07 -16.14
C PRO A 532 8.66 7.99 -16.70
N GLY A 533 9.97 8.25 -16.65
CA GLY A 533 11.00 7.28 -17.01
C GLY A 533 11.46 7.26 -18.47
N VAL A 534 11.12 8.28 -19.26
CA VAL A 534 11.77 8.58 -20.56
C VAL A 534 13.06 9.36 -20.36
#